data_AF-C1D3F0-F1
#
_entry.id   AF-C1D3F0-F1
#
_cell.length_a   1.000
_cell.length_b   1.000
_cell.length_c   1.000
_cell.angle_alpha   90.00
_cell.angle_beta   90.00
_cell.angle_gamma   90.00
#
_symmetry.space_group_name_H-M   'P 1'
#
loop_
_entity.id
_entity.type
_entity.pdbx_description
1 polymer ?
#
loop_
_entity_poly.entity_id
_entity_poly.type
_entity_poly.pdbx_seq_one_letter_code
_entity_poly.pdbx_strand_id
1 'polypeptide(L)'
;MPPMNVSQAKRHVEEALNHTDLPAHAELHVQTSQNPGRLVLTMIVRNPGVTTGGNFIVSEEAIQDYGAQAVEDAFQRVLTAITNGNLLVLVGDPADLAVLTSHGWSDGHPAPYAAH
;
A
#
# COMPACT_ATOMS: atom_id res chain seq x y z
N MET A 1 5.59 -1.14 19.50
CA MET A 1 5.98 -2.30 18.66
C MET A 1 7.45 -2.15 18.30
N PRO A 2 8.21 -3.21 17.95
CA PRO A 2 9.62 -3.03 17.58
C PRO A 2 9.73 -2.26 16.25
N PRO A 3 10.70 -1.32 16.14
CA PRO A 3 10.94 -0.57 14.91
C PRO A 3 11.35 -1.52 13.79
N MET A 4 10.87 -1.24 12.57
CA MET A 4 11.13 -2.00 11.36
C MET A 4 11.85 -1.13 10.33
N ASN A 5 12.64 -1.71 9.43
CA ASN A 5 13.17 -1.00 8.26
C ASN A 5 12.37 -1.33 6.98
N VAL A 6 12.55 -0.54 5.93
CA VAL A 6 11.81 -0.66 4.66
C VAL A 6 11.97 -2.05 4.01
N SER A 7 13.15 -2.68 4.13
CA SER A 7 13.40 -4.03 3.61
C SER A 7 12.67 -5.13 4.39
N GLN A 8 12.54 -4.98 5.71
CA GLN A 8 11.72 -5.85 6.55
C GLN A 8 10.24 -5.65 6.25
N ALA A 9 9.80 -4.41 6.06
CA ALA A 9 8.43 -4.07 5.67
C ALA A 9 8.03 -4.70 4.34
N LYS A 10 8.91 -4.64 3.33
CA LYS A 10 8.69 -5.31 2.05
C LYS A 10 8.45 -6.81 2.22
N ARG A 11 9.34 -7.51 2.95
CA ARG A 11 9.19 -8.96 3.18
C ARG A 11 7.90 -9.29 3.90
N HIS A 12 7.50 -8.47 4.87
CA HIS A 12 6.25 -8.65 5.59
C HIS A 12 5.02 -8.59 4.67
N VAL A 13 4.96 -7.62 3.75
CA VAL A 13 3.88 -7.56 2.76
C VAL A 13 3.95 -8.72 1.78
N GLU A 14 5.14 -9.10 1.30
CA GLU A 14 5.29 -10.23 0.38
C GLU A 14 4.80 -11.53 1.02
N GLU A 15 5.09 -11.75 2.30
CA GLU A 15 4.55 -12.87 3.08
C GLU A 15 3.02 -12.80 3.18
N ALA A 16 2.45 -11.64 3.55
CA ALA A 16 1.00 -11.45 3.63
C ALA A 16 0.30 -11.68 2.28
N LEU A 17 0.91 -11.21 1.19
CA LEU A 17 0.40 -11.37 -0.17
C LEU A 17 0.36 -12.84 -0.60
N ASN A 18 1.34 -13.65 -0.21
CA ASN A 18 1.35 -15.09 -0.50
C ASN A 18 0.19 -15.86 0.16
N HIS A 19 -0.43 -15.28 1.19
CA HIS A 19 -1.56 -15.85 1.91
C HIS A 19 -2.89 -15.17 1.59
N THR A 20 -2.90 -14.21 0.67
CA THR A 20 -4.09 -13.43 0.33
C THR A 20 -4.61 -13.80 -1.05
N ASP A 21 -5.88 -14.21 -1.11
CA ASP A 21 -6.58 -14.40 -2.39
C ASP A 21 -6.94 -13.03 -2.98
N LEU A 22 -6.21 -12.63 -4.03
CA LEU A 22 -6.54 -11.43 -4.78
C LEU A 22 -7.77 -11.66 -5.69
N PRO A 23 -8.62 -10.63 -5.90
CA PRO A 23 -9.69 -10.68 -6.88
C PRO A 23 -9.19 -11.06 -8.28
N ALA A 24 -10.06 -11.66 -9.09
CA ALA A 24 -9.71 -12.05 -10.45
C ALA A 24 -9.14 -10.85 -11.24
N HIS A 25 -8.02 -11.09 -11.92
CA HIS A 25 -7.29 -10.08 -12.71
C HIS A 25 -6.64 -8.94 -11.91
N ALA A 26 -6.57 -9.03 -10.59
CA ALA A 26 -5.79 -8.12 -9.75
C ALA A 26 -4.35 -8.62 -9.57
N GLU A 27 -3.40 -7.69 -9.62
CA GLU A 27 -1.98 -7.88 -9.38
C GLU A 27 -1.52 -6.85 -8.35
N LEU A 28 -0.86 -7.31 -7.27
CA LEU A 28 -0.17 -6.43 -6.32
C LEU A 28 1.33 -6.57 -6.47
N HIS A 29 1.99 -5.44 -6.70
CA HIS A 29 3.44 -5.34 -6.77
C HIS A 29 3.96 -4.56 -5.56
N VAL A 30 5.00 -5.07 -4.91
CA VAL A 30 5.61 -4.46 -3.73
C VAL A 30 7.03 -4.03 -4.07
N GLN A 31 7.31 -2.75 -3.96
CA GLN A 31 8.61 -2.15 -4.26
C GLN A 31 9.09 -1.29 -3.11
N THR A 32 10.40 -1.07 -3.05
CA THR A 32 11.01 -0.15 -2.08
C THR A 32 11.69 0.97 -2.85
N SER A 33 11.41 2.22 -2.49
CA SER A 33 12.24 3.35 -2.89
C SER A 33 13.26 3.62 -1.79
N GLN A 34 14.53 3.78 -2.16
CA GLN A 34 15.62 4.00 -1.20
C GLN A 34 15.91 5.48 -0.95
N ASN A 35 15.31 6.40 -1.72
CA ASN A 35 15.56 7.83 -1.56
C ASN A 35 14.33 8.67 -1.95
N PRO A 36 13.51 9.12 -0.98
CA PRO A 36 13.54 8.74 0.45
C PRO A 36 13.13 7.27 0.67
N GLY A 37 13.46 6.70 1.84
CA GLY A 37 13.03 5.36 2.24
C GLY A 37 11.50 5.25 2.22
N ARG A 38 10.95 4.42 1.33
CA ARG A 38 9.50 4.21 1.19
C ARG A 38 9.20 2.78 0.77
N LEU A 39 8.08 2.26 1.25
CA LEU A 39 7.45 1.09 0.68
C LEU A 39 6.37 1.54 -0.30
N VAL A 40 6.39 1.03 -1.52
CA VAL A 40 5.42 1.34 -2.57
C VAL A 40 4.63 0.08 -2.89
N LEU A 41 3.33 0.15 -2.70
CA LEU A 41 2.35 -0.90 -2.99
C LEU A 41 1.59 -0.50 -4.25
N THR A 42 1.94 -1.10 -5.38
CA THR A 42 1.33 -0.81 -6.68
C THR A 42 0.27 -1.87 -6.98
N MET A 43 -0.98 -1.43 -7.07
CA MET A 43 -2.09 -2.29 -7.45
C MET A 43 -2.48 -2.07 -8.91
N ILE A 44 -2.71 -3.15 -9.65
CA ILE A 44 -3.20 -3.14 -11.02
C ILE A 44 -4.33 -4.16 -11.16
N VAL A 45 -5.49 -3.75 -11.66
CA VAL A 45 -6.63 -4.63 -11.98
C VAL A 45 -6.91 -4.54 -13.48
N ARG A 46 -6.84 -5.68 -14.17
CA ARG A 46 -6.97 -5.79 -15.63
C ARG A 46 -8.34 -6.35 -16.02
N ASN A 47 -9.33 -5.49 -16.17
CA ASN A 47 -10.64 -5.90 -16.66
C ASN A 47 -10.71 -5.84 -18.20
N PRO A 48 -11.59 -6.63 -18.84
CA PRO A 48 -11.81 -6.51 -20.28
C PRO A 48 -12.17 -5.07 -20.68
N GLY A 49 -11.31 -4.43 -21.46
CA GLY A 49 -11.52 -3.06 -21.97
C GLY A 49 -11.13 -1.92 -21.01
N VAL A 50 -10.76 -2.20 -19.75
CA VAL A 50 -10.30 -1.17 -18.81
C VAL A 50 -9.27 -1.71 -17.83
N THR A 51 -8.14 -1.01 -17.71
CA THR A 51 -7.14 -1.27 -16.68
C THR A 51 -7.20 -0.15 -15.64
N THR A 52 -7.33 -0.52 -14.38
CA THR A 52 -7.30 0.41 -13.25
C THR A 52 -6.14 0.11 -12.33
N GLY A 53 -5.64 1.10 -11.60
CA GLY A 53 -4.56 0.90 -10.65
C GLY A 53 -4.16 2.17 -9.91
N GLY A 54 -3.10 2.04 -9.12
CA GLY A 54 -2.51 3.15 -8.37
C GLY A 54 -1.52 2.67 -7.31
N ASN A 55 -0.76 3.61 -6.77
CA ASN A 55 0.23 3.36 -5.72
C ASN A 55 -0.31 3.80 -4.36
N PHE A 56 -0.10 2.96 -3.36
CA PHE A 56 -0.20 3.30 -1.96
C PHE A 56 1.21 3.28 -1.38
N ILE A 57 1.59 4.38 -0.74
CA ILE A 57 2.96 4.56 -0.28
C ILE A 57 2.97 4.54 1.24
N VAL A 58 3.89 3.80 1.83
CA VAL A 58 4.20 3.87 3.27
C VAL A 58 5.54 4.56 3.43
N SER A 59 5.54 5.68 4.14
CA SER A 59 6.75 6.43 4.45
C SER A 59 7.67 5.68 5.42
N GLU A 60 8.96 5.94 5.35
CA GLU A 60 9.93 5.40 6.31
C GLU A 60 9.60 5.81 7.76
N GLU A 61 9.14 7.04 8.01
CA GLU A 61 8.72 7.46 9.35
C GLU A 61 7.59 6.58 9.89
N ALA A 62 6.57 6.25 9.10
CA ALA A 62 5.46 5.40 9.54
C ALA A 62 5.95 3.98 9.86
N ILE A 63 6.89 3.45 9.07
CA ILE A 63 7.49 2.13 9.26
C ILE A 63 8.38 2.13 10.52
N GLN A 64 9.09 3.22 10.81
CA GLN A 64 9.92 3.34 12.01
C GLN A 64 9.08 3.48 13.28
N ASP A 65 8.02 4.28 13.24
CA ASP A 65 7.17 4.59 14.40
C ASP A 65 6.20 3.45 14.74
N TYR A 66 5.60 2.81 13.72
CA TYR A 66 4.54 1.82 13.89
C TYR A 66 4.90 0.41 13.39
N GLY A 67 6.02 0.24 12.69
CA GLY A 67 6.52 -1.08 12.28
C GLY A 67 5.55 -1.85 11.40
N ALA A 68 5.27 -3.10 11.78
CA ALA A 68 4.37 -3.99 11.06
C ALA A 68 2.93 -3.45 10.95
N GLN A 69 2.47 -2.66 11.93
CA GLN A 69 1.12 -2.13 11.92
C GLN A 69 0.88 -1.17 10.75
N ALA A 70 1.77 -0.20 10.52
CA ALA A 70 1.64 0.72 9.38
C ALA A 70 1.61 -0.02 8.03
N VAL A 71 2.36 -1.13 7.95
CA VAL A 71 2.46 -1.95 6.75
C VAL A 71 1.16 -2.74 6.52
N GLU A 72 0.63 -3.38 7.57
CA GLU A 72 -0.64 -4.12 7.52
C GLU A 72 -1.81 -3.19 7.20
N ASP A 73 -1.88 -2.01 7.83
CA ASP A 73 -2.92 -1.02 7.56
C ASP A 73 -2.91 -0.53 6.11
N ALA A 74 -1.70 -0.31 5.56
CA ALA A 74 -1.53 0.04 4.16
C ALA A 74 -1.95 -1.11 3.23
N PHE A 75 -1.58 -2.35 3.56
CA PHE A 75 -1.96 -3.53 2.80
C PHE A 75 -3.48 -3.75 2.81
N GLN A 76 -4.14 -3.67 3.96
CA GLN A 76 -5.60 -3.76 4.07
C GLN A 76 -6.32 -2.67 3.29
N ARG A 77 -5.78 -1.44 3.29
CA ARG A 77 -6.32 -0.35 2.49
C ARG A 77 -6.22 -0.64 1.00
N VAL A 78 -5.09 -1.18 0.54
CA VAL A 78 -4.92 -1.63 -0.84
C VAL A 78 -5.98 -2.68 -1.19
N LEU A 79 -6.13 -3.73 -0.38
CA LEU A 79 -7.14 -4.78 -0.61
C LEU A 79 -8.57 -4.23 -0.68
N THR A 80 -8.89 -3.28 0.20
CA THR A 80 -10.18 -2.59 0.20
C THR A 80 -10.39 -1.79 -1.08
N ALA A 81 -9.36 -1.10 -1.57
CA ALA A 81 -9.44 -0.34 -2.81
C ALA A 81 -9.67 -1.23 -4.04
N ILE A 82 -9.07 -2.43 -4.08
CA ILE A 82 -9.34 -3.43 -5.12
C ILE A 82 -10.80 -3.85 -5.07
N THR A 83 -11.25 -4.26 -3.87
CA THR A 83 -12.57 -4.87 -3.67
C THR A 83 -13.70 -3.88 -3.97
N ASN A 84 -13.53 -2.62 -3.58
CA ASN A 84 -14.53 -1.57 -3.77
C ASN A 84 -14.41 -0.85 -5.13
N GLY A 85 -13.38 -1.15 -5.93
CA GLY A 85 -13.15 -0.49 -7.22
C GLY A 85 -12.72 0.98 -7.11
N ASN A 86 -12.09 1.38 -6.01
CA ASN A 86 -11.61 2.75 -5.77
C ASN A 86 -10.26 3.05 -6.47
N LEU A 87 -10.05 2.45 -7.64
CA LEU A 87 -8.81 2.58 -8.42
C LEU A 87 -9.03 3.52 -9.61
N LEU A 88 -7.98 4.22 -10.02
CA LEU A 88 -8.03 5.11 -11.16
C LEU A 88 -7.80 4.34 -12.46
N VAL A 89 -8.41 4.77 -13.56
CA VAL A 89 -8.08 4.24 -14.89
C VAL A 89 -6.64 4.60 -15.22
N LEU A 90 -5.83 3.60 -15.57
CA LEU A 90 -4.43 3.81 -15.92
C LEU A 90 -4.29 4.35 -17.34
N VAL A 91 -3.65 5.50 -17.46
CA VAL A 91 -3.20 6.08 -18.73
C VAL A 91 -1.69 6.28 -18.63
N GLY A 92 -0.93 5.19 -18.75
CA GLY A 92 0.51 5.15 -18.50
C GLY A 92 0.84 4.56 -17.12
N ASP A 93 1.74 5.21 -16.40
CA ASP A 93 2.21 4.73 -15.10
C ASP A 93 1.17 4.93 -13.98
N PRO A 94 1.10 4.02 -12.99
CA PRO A 94 0.25 4.19 -11.82
C PRO A 94 0.55 5.47 -11.04
N ALA A 95 -0.49 6.24 -10.72
CA ALA A 95 -0.38 7.44 -9.90
C ALA A 95 -0.42 7.12 -8.40
N ASP A 96 0.20 7.97 -7.58
CA ASP A 96 0.13 7.87 -6.12
C ASP A 96 -1.25 8.27 -5.62
N LEU A 97 -2.00 7.30 -5.07
CA LEU A 97 -3.34 7.51 -4.55
C LEU A 97 -3.32 8.02 -3.11
N ALA A 98 -2.43 7.47 -2.29
CA ALA A 98 -2.31 7.87 -0.89
C ALA A 98 -0.91 7.57 -0.33
N VAL A 99 -0.45 8.43 0.58
CA VAL A 99 0.79 8.27 1.34
C VAL A 99 0.47 8.15 2.82
N LEU A 100 0.86 7.05 3.45
CA LEU A 100 0.80 6.83 4.89
C LEU A 100 2.05 7.41 5.55
N THR A 101 1.84 8.47 6.31
CA THR A 101 2.84 9.15 7.16
C THR A 101 2.80 8.57 8.58
N SER A 102 3.49 9.17 9.55
CA SER A 102 3.26 8.89 10.98
C SER A 102 2.07 9.65 11.57
N HIS A 103 1.46 10.55 10.79
CA HIS A 103 0.36 11.43 11.20
C HIS A 103 -0.99 11.06 10.57
N GLY A 104 -0.97 10.24 9.52
CA GLY A 104 -2.14 9.71 8.84
C GLY A 104 -1.93 9.57 7.34
N TRP A 105 -3.05 9.39 6.63
CA TRP A 105 -3.05 9.33 5.18
C TRP A 105 -3.11 10.72 4.57
N SER A 106 -2.30 10.95 3.53
CA SER A 106 -2.24 12.22 2.81
C SER A 106 -3.54 12.61 2.11
N ASP A 107 -4.45 11.66 1.88
CA ASP A 107 -5.72 11.86 1.19
C ASP A 107 -6.89 12.21 2.15
N GLY A 108 -6.56 12.56 3.40
CA GLY A 108 -7.53 13.02 4.40
C GLY A 108 -8.30 11.90 5.10
N HIS A 109 -8.04 10.63 4.79
CA HIS A 109 -8.58 9.52 5.57
C HIS A 109 -7.92 9.48 6.96
N PRO A 110 -8.66 9.09 8.01
CA PRO A 110 -8.15 9.04 9.36
C PRO A 110 -6.90 8.16 9.45
N ALA A 111 -5.96 8.57 10.30
CA ALA A 111 -4.78 7.79 10.56
C ALA A 111 -5.19 6.46 11.20
N PRO A 112 -4.71 5.31 10.70
CA PRO A 112 -5.16 4.01 11.21
C PRO A 112 -4.71 3.77 12.66
N TYR A 113 -3.72 4.52 13.14
CA TYR A 113 -3.21 4.53 14.50
C TYR A 113 -3.73 5.69 15.38
N ALA A 114 -4.66 6.54 14.90
CA ALA A 114 -5.23 7.64 15.70
C ALA A 114 -6.13 7.19 16.88
N ALA A 115 -6.36 5.88 17.03
CA ALA A 115 -7.24 5.30 18.04
C ALA A 115 -6.51 4.51 19.15
N HIS A 116 -5.18 4.61 19.26
CA HIS A 116 -4.39 3.91 20.26
C HIS A 116 -3.66 4.84 21.23
#